data_AF-A0A0S9R147-F1
#
_entry.id   AF-A0A0S9R147-F1
#
_cell.length_a   1.000
_cell.length_b   1.000
_cell.length_c   1.000
_cell.angle_alpha   90.00
_cell.angle_beta   90.00
_cell.angle_gamma   90.00
#
_symmetry.space_group_name_H-M   'P 1'
#
loop_
_entity.id
_entity.type
_entity.pdbx_description
1 polymer ?
#
loop_
_entity_poly.entity_id
_entity_poly.type
_entity_poly.pdbx_seq_one_letter_code
_entity_poly.pdbx_strand_id
1 'polypeptide(L)' 'MTDLTPEKLEAVQNVVDRVGAYQDGAPEGTVETELRKGLGEADVTLEDQHVTALAEAIEAADGDVDAASVLG' A
#
# COMPACT_ATOMS: atom_id res chain seq x y z
N MET A 1 12.51 -9.16 -1.97
CA MET A 1 12.06 -10.10 -0.93
C MET A 1 12.13 -9.47 0.45
N THR A 2 11.10 -8.71 0.77
CA THR A 2 10.81 -8.26 2.13
C THR A 2 10.47 -9.48 2.99
N ASP A 3 11.08 -9.64 4.16
CA ASP A 3 10.79 -10.73 5.12
C ASP A 3 9.44 -10.46 5.83
N LEU A 4 8.35 -10.41 5.05
CA LEU A 4 6.99 -10.23 5.56
C LEU A 4 6.40 -11.60 5.91
N THR A 5 5.86 -11.71 7.11
CA THR A 5 5.03 -12.87 7.46
C THR A 5 3.72 -12.82 6.68
N PRO A 6 3.03 -13.96 6.48
CA PRO A 6 1.73 -13.97 5.82
C PRO A 6 0.72 -13.00 6.47
N GLU A 7 0.73 -12.88 7.80
CA GLU A 7 -0.17 -11.96 8.52
C GLU A 7 0.17 -10.49 8.23
N LYS A 8 1.46 -10.15 8.12
CA LYS A 8 1.88 -8.80 7.74
C LYS A 8 1.52 -8.49 6.30
N LEU A 9 1.69 -9.45 5.39
CA LEU A 9 1.32 -9.27 3.99
C LEU A 9 -0.19 -9.06 3.83
N GLU A 10 -1.01 -9.80 4.57
CA GLU A 10 -2.46 -9.60 4.63
C GLU A 10 -2.82 -8.21 5.17
N ALA A 11 -2.15 -7.75 6.23
CA ALA A 11 -2.34 -6.40 6.76
C ALA A 11 -1.97 -5.32 5.74
N VAL A 12 -0.88 -5.49 5.00
CA VAL A 12 -0.51 -4.59 3.89
C VAL A 12 -1.58 -4.58 2.81
N GLN A 13 -2.05 -5.76 2.38
CA GLN A 13 -3.09 -5.87 1.34
C GLN A 13 -4.37 -5.15 1.74
N ASN A 14 -4.83 -5.31 3.00
CA ASN A 14 -6.00 -4.61 3.51
C ASN A 14 -5.86 -3.08 3.45
N VAL A 15 -4.64 -2.55 3.68
CA VAL A 15 -4.37 -1.12 3.55
C VAL A 15 -4.37 -0.69 2.09
N VAL A 16 -3.76 -1.48 1.20
CA VAL A 16 -3.75 -1.23 -0.25
C VAL A 16 -5.18 -1.18 -0.79
N ASP A 17 -6.02 -2.17 -0.48
CA ASP A 17 -7.42 -2.21 -0.91
C ASP A 17 -8.21 -0.98 -0.42
N ARG A 18 -7.96 -0.58 0.84
CA ARG A 18 -8.59 0.62 1.42
C ARG A 18 -8.19 1.88 0.66
N VAL A 19 -6.89 2.06 0.41
CA VAL A 19 -6.37 3.27 -0.24
C VAL A 19 -6.77 3.31 -1.72
N GLY A 20 -6.71 2.18 -2.43
CA GLY A 20 -7.16 2.04 -3.81
C GLY A 20 -8.63 2.39 -3.98
N ALA A 21 -9.50 1.91 -3.08
CA ALA A 21 -10.93 2.23 -3.11
C ALA A 21 -11.25 3.73 -2.89
N TYR A 22 -10.38 4.48 -2.21
CA TYR A 22 -10.53 5.92 -2.00
C TYR A 22 -9.92 6.78 -3.11
N GLN A 23 -9.10 6.18 -3.99
CA GLN A 23 -8.31 6.95 -4.95
C GLN A 23 -9.15 7.60 -6.05
N ASP A 24 -10.34 7.04 -6.34
CA ASP A 24 -11.31 7.60 -7.28
C ASP A 24 -11.92 8.91 -6.72
N GLY A 25 -11.14 9.99 -6.81
CA GLY A 25 -11.45 11.33 -6.28
C GLY A 25 -10.43 11.91 -5.31
N ALA A 26 -9.36 11.18 -4.98
CA ALA A 26 -8.30 11.70 -4.11
C ALA A 26 -7.37 12.68 -4.88
N PRO A 27 -6.91 13.78 -4.26
CA PRO A 27 -5.90 14.64 -4.88
C PRO A 27 -4.62 13.88 -5.21
N GLU A 28 -3.97 14.24 -6.32
CA GLU A 28 -2.69 13.67 -6.77
C GLU A 28 -1.64 13.71 -5.63
N GLY A 29 -0.92 12.60 -5.41
CA GLY A 29 0.11 12.49 -4.36
C GLY A 29 -0.41 12.24 -2.94
N THR A 30 -1.71 11.99 -2.73
CA THR A 30 -2.25 11.63 -1.41
C THR A 30 -2.13 10.13 -1.07
N VAL A 31 -1.90 9.29 -2.07
CA VAL A 31 -1.83 7.82 -1.94
C VAL A 31 -0.72 7.39 -0.98
N GLU A 32 0.49 7.94 -1.14
CA GLU A 32 1.61 7.58 -0.26
C GLU A 32 1.34 7.97 1.21
N THR A 33 0.70 9.13 1.43
CA THR A 33 0.37 9.61 2.79
C THR A 33 -0.64 8.68 3.46
N GLU A 34 -1.70 8.29 2.74
CA GLU A 34 -2.72 7.40 3.28
C GLU A 34 -2.21 5.96 3.47
N LEU A 35 -1.30 5.48 2.60
CA LEU A 35 -0.58 4.22 2.78
C LEU A 35 0.23 4.24 4.09
N ARG A 36 1.09 5.26 4.29
CA ARG A 36 1.91 5.38 5.51
C ARG A 36 1.05 5.39 6.77
N LYS A 37 -0.05 6.14 6.73
CA LYS A 37 -1.02 6.21 7.84
C LYS A 37 -1.68 4.86 8.10
N GLY A 38 -2.20 4.20 7.06
CA GLY A 38 -2.86 2.90 7.21
C GLY A 38 -1.92 1.80 7.70
N LEU A 39 -0.67 1.79 7.23
CA LEU A 39 0.36 0.87 7.73
C LEU A 39 0.67 1.13 9.21
N GLY A 40 0.77 2.39 9.63
CA GLY A 40 0.94 2.77 11.03
C GLY A 40 -0.26 2.37 11.92
N GLU A 41 -1.49 2.50 11.43
CA GLU A 41 -2.70 2.04 12.11
C GLU A 41 -2.74 0.51 12.28
N ALA A 42 -2.11 -0.22 11.35
CA ALA A 42 -2.01 -1.68 11.36
C ALA A 42 -0.76 -2.23 12.09
N ASP A 43 0.06 -1.36 12.70
CA ASP A 43 1.35 -1.72 13.32
C ASP A 43 2.32 -2.43 12.34
N VAL A 44 2.21 -2.10 11.04
CA VAL A 44 3.08 -2.61 9.98
C VAL A 44 4.10 -1.53 9.62
N THR A 45 5.38 -1.89 9.68
CA THR A 45 6.47 -1.04 9.19
C THR A 45 7.02 -1.62 7.89
N LEU A 46 7.08 -0.78 6.85
CA LEU A 46 7.76 -1.05 5.59
C LEU A 46 8.87 -0.02 5.38
N GLU A 47 9.88 -0.37 4.59
CA GLU A 47 10.89 0.58 4.12
C GLU A 47 10.25 1.61 3.18
N ASP A 48 10.77 2.84 3.16
CA ASP A 48 10.22 3.93 2.33
C ASP A 48 10.08 3.54 0.85
N GLN A 49 11.06 2.83 0.30
CA GLN A 49 11.04 2.35 -1.09
C GLN A 49 9.85 1.43 -1.40
N HIS A 50 9.43 0.61 -0.43
CA HIS A 50 8.30 -0.31 -0.58
C HIS A 50 6.98 0.45 -0.50
N VAL A 51 6.91 1.47 0.36
CA VAL A 51 5.73 2.35 0.46
C VAL A 51 5.55 3.13 -0.84
N THR A 52 6.62 3.72 -1.38
CA THR A 52 6.58 4.44 -2.66
C THR A 52 6.20 3.50 -3.81
N ALA A 53 6.77 2.28 -3.87
CA ALA A 53 6.40 1.31 -4.91
C ALA A 53 4.91 0.90 -4.87
N LEU A 54 4.34 0.73 -3.67
CA LEU A 54 2.90 0.48 -3.51
C LEU A 54 2.07 1.68 -3.94
N ALA A 55 2.50 2.90 -3.61
CA ALA A 55 1.79 4.12 -4.01
C ALA A 55 1.74 4.26 -5.54
N GLU A 56 2.90 4.12 -6.20
CA GLU A 56 3.00 4.17 -7.66
C GLU A 56 2.15 3.08 -8.33
N ALA A 57 2.13 1.87 -7.77
CA ALA A 57 1.30 0.78 -8.29
C ALA A 57 -0.19 1.08 -8.18
N ILE A 58 -0.64 1.63 -7.03
CA ILE A 58 -2.04 2.00 -6.81
C ILE A 58 -2.46 3.08 -7.81
N GLU A 59 -1.63 4.11 -7.97
CA GLU A 59 -1.89 5.21 -8.90
C GLU A 59 -1.91 4.76 -10.37
N ALA A 60 -1.13 3.73 -10.72
CA ALA A 60 -1.05 3.22 -12.09
C ALA A 60 -2.15 2.20 -12.46
N ALA A 61 -2.71 1.50 -11.46
CA ALA A 61 -3.64 0.39 -11.65
C ALA A 61 -5.10 0.71 -11.26
N ASP A 62 -5.45 1.99 -11.11
CA ASP A 62 -6.77 2.45 -10.62
C ASP A 62 -7.17 1.75 -9.30
N GLY A 63 -6.19 1.49 -8.42
CA GLY A 63 -6.41 0.89 -7.11
C GLY A 63 -6.52 -0.64 -7.04
N ASP A 64 -6.44 -1.38 -8.16
CA ASP A 64 -6.43 -2.85 -8.16
C ASP A 64 -4.98 -3.39 -8.13
N VAL A 65 -4.42 -3.53 -6.92
CA VAL A 65 -3.00 -3.87 -6.70
C VAL A 65 -2.84 -5.06 -5.77
N ASP A 66 -2.03 -6.04 -6.19
CA ASP A 66 -1.52 -7.10 -5.32
C ASP A 66 -0.20 -6.69 -4.66
N ALA A 67 -0.23 -6.51 -3.33
CA ALA A 67 0.94 -6.12 -2.54
C ALA A 67 2.06 -7.15 -2.62
N ALA A 68 1.74 -8.45 -2.75
CA ALA A 68 2.76 -9.50 -2.84
C ALA A 68 3.59 -9.36 -4.12
N SER A 69 2.92 -9.03 -5.23
CA SER A 69 3.57 -8.81 -6.52
C SER A 69 4.47 -7.56 -6.53
N VAL A 70 4.11 -6.51 -5.79
CA VAL A 70 4.90 -5.26 -5.73
C VAL A 70 6.11 -5.39 -4.79
N LEU A 71 5.98 -6.17 -3.70
CA LEU A 71 7.01 -6.30 -2.65
C LEU A 71 7.98 -7.49 -2.84
N GLY A 72 7.74 -8.30 -3.88
CA GLY A 72 8.46 -9.53 -4.22
C GLY A 72 9.88 -9.31 -4.74
#